data_AF-A0A3N5HAE5-F1
#
_entry.id   AF-A0A3N5HAE5-F1
#
_cell.length_a   1.000
_cell.length_b   1.000
_cell.length_c   1.000
_cell.angle_alpha   90.00
_cell.angle_beta   90.00
_cell.angle_gamma   90.00
#
_symmetry.space_group_name_H-M   'P 1'
#
loop_
_entity.id
_entity.type
_entity.pdbx_description
1 polymer ?
#
loop_
_entity_poly.entity_id
_entity_poly.type
_entity_poly.pdbx_seq_one_letter_code
_entity_poly.pdbx_strand_id
1 'polypeptide(L)'
;MFPTALIVLWAFLMIALERRFPYERQPFLRREFWTDLVWFSTVFSVLMGLLAAKFVIPGIDHLTGWSQTRGIREWPLALQVLISLFSHDLFIYLFHRWMHVNPYLWRIHEAHHSTPDVDWVGGSRGHVIENTITGTAELAPIILFMSPEVAAIKSVIDACWGMWIHSNIDWDMGPLKWVINGPYMHRWHHAREIHDVNFATKFSFWDWLLGTAYLPDRKPESYGLDVEWPQNIVVQQAFAFRRFQPKAVLRPRGPREAARLHAGDPEFLVPAEEYRQRMQARPVAPPAGPSIAA
;
A
#
# COMPACT_ATOMS: atom_id res chain seq x y z
N MET A 1 11.79 -22.58 -5.47
CA MET A 1 10.49 -23.28 -5.25
C MET A 1 9.94 -23.06 -3.84
N PHE A 2 10.77 -23.08 -2.79
CA PHE A 2 10.28 -22.90 -1.41
C PHE A 2 9.62 -21.52 -1.10
N PRO A 3 10.18 -20.35 -1.50
CA PRO A 3 9.56 -19.05 -1.21
C PRO A 3 8.16 -18.88 -1.82
N THR A 4 8.01 -19.24 -3.09
CA THR A 4 6.73 -19.14 -3.81
C THR A 4 5.64 -20.01 -3.17
N ALA A 5 6.00 -21.24 -2.74
CA ALA A 5 5.06 -22.12 -2.07
C ALA A 5 4.55 -21.51 -0.75
N LEU A 6 5.43 -20.89 0.05
CA LEU A 6 5.02 -20.21 1.28
C LEU A 6 4.08 -19.04 1.03
N ILE A 7 4.37 -18.22 0.01
CA ILE A 7 3.52 -17.07 -0.38
C ILE A 7 2.14 -17.55 -0.82
N VAL A 8 2.07 -18.61 -1.62
CA VAL A 8 0.81 -19.20 -2.09
C VAL A 8 0.01 -19.79 -0.92
N LEU A 9 0.67 -20.53 -0.02
CA LEU A 9 0.01 -21.07 1.19
C LEU A 9 -0.51 -19.94 2.09
N TRP A 10 0.24 -18.85 2.22
CA TRP A 10 -0.18 -17.67 2.96
C TRP A 10 -1.38 -16.98 2.31
N ALA A 11 -1.40 -16.85 0.99
CA ALA A 11 -2.56 -16.30 0.26
C ALA A 11 -3.83 -17.14 0.51
N PHE A 12 -3.74 -18.47 0.47
CA PHE A 12 -4.86 -19.35 0.83
C PHE A 12 -5.30 -19.18 2.28
N LEU A 13 -4.36 -18.99 3.22
CA LEU A 13 -4.68 -18.69 4.60
C LEU A 13 -5.42 -17.35 4.74
N MET A 14 -4.96 -16.29 4.06
CA MET A 14 -5.62 -14.97 4.08
C MET A 14 -7.03 -15.08 3.52
N ILE A 15 -7.22 -15.76 2.38
CA ILE A 15 -8.54 -16.04 1.81
C ILE A 15 -9.43 -16.73 2.85
N ALA A 16 -8.96 -17.81 3.48
CA ALA A 16 -9.75 -18.54 4.47
C ALA A 16 -10.13 -17.67 5.67
N LEU A 17 -9.20 -16.86 6.18
CA LEU A 17 -9.44 -15.97 7.32
C LEU A 17 -10.40 -14.83 6.96
N GLU A 18 -10.28 -14.21 5.78
CA GLU A 18 -11.23 -13.19 5.32
C GLU A 18 -12.65 -13.74 5.18
N ARG A 19 -12.80 -15.01 4.79
CA ARG A 19 -14.13 -15.64 4.71
C ARG A 19 -14.68 -15.98 6.09
N ARG A 20 -13.82 -16.34 7.04
CA ARG A 20 -14.23 -16.78 8.38
C ARG A 20 -14.46 -15.61 9.36
N PHE A 21 -13.70 -14.54 9.21
CA PHE A 21 -13.70 -13.35 10.07
C PHE A 21 -13.69 -12.06 9.23
N PRO A 22 -14.69 -11.83 8.36
CA PRO A 22 -14.70 -10.68 7.46
C PRO A 22 -14.85 -9.36 8.23
N TYR A 23 -13.98 -8.39 7.96
CA TYR A 23 -14.16 -7.01 8.42
C TYR A 23 -15.39 -6.37 7.76
N GLU A 24 -15.54 -6.59 6.45
CA GLU A 24 -16.70 -6.24 5.64
C GLU A 24 -17.16 -7.43 4.79
N ARG A 25 -18.46 -7.51 4.51
CA ARG A 25 -18.97 -8.54 3.59
C ARG A 25 -18.66 -8.14 2.15
N GLN A 26 -17.77 -8.89 1.52
CA GLN A 26 -17.35 -8.66 0.13
C GLN A 26 -17.46 -9.95 -0.70
N PRO A 27 -17.82 -9.87 -1.99
CA PRO A 27 -17.81 -11.03 -2.88
C PRO A 27 -16.39 -11.63 -2.98
N PHE A 28 -16.29 -12.93 -3.26
CA PHE A 28 -14.98 -13.58 -3.42
C PHE A 28 -14.24 -13.03 -4.65
N LEU A 29 -14.93 -13.00 -5.79
CA LEU A 29 -14.44 -12.37 -7.02
C LEU A 29 -15.02 -10.97 -7.14
N ARG A 30 -14.43 -10.00 -6.42
CA ARG A 30 -14.75 -8.58 -6.64
C ARG A 30 -14.31 -8.12 -8.03
N ARG A 31 -14.87 -7.00 -8.49
CA ARG A 31 -14.77 -6.51 -9.88
C ARG A 31 -13.34 -6.51 -10.45
N GLU A 32 -12.36 -6.15 -9.64
CA GLU A 32 -10.96 -5.98 -10.07
C GLU A 32 -10.03 -7.11 -9.57
N PHE A 33 -10.59 -8.23 -9.07
CA PHE A 33 -9.81 -9.33 -8.50
C PHE A 33 -8.71 -9.85 -9.46
N TRP A 34 -9.06 -10.07 -10.73
CA TRP A 34 -8.11 -10.56 -11.74
C TRP A 34 -7.07 -9.51 -12.14
N THR A 35 -7.45 -8.23 -12.18
CA THR A 35 -6.50 -7.14 -12.40
C THR A 35 -5.45 -7.14 -11.29
N ASP A 36 -5.89 -7.26 -10.04
CA ASP A 36 -5.00 -7.23 -8.88
C ASP A 36 -4.12 -8.47 -8.80
N LEU A 37 -4.68 -9.66 -9.02
CA LEU A 37 -3.93 -10.91 -8.97
C LEU A 37 -2.94 -11.03 -10.14
N VAL A 38 -3.38 -10.84 -11.38
CA VAL A 38 -2.53 -11.08 -12.55
C VAL A 38 -1.57 -9.92 -12.81
N TRP A 39 -2.08 -8.70 -12.87
CA TRP A 39 -1.26 -7.56 -13.30
C TRP A 39 -0.42 -7.01 -12.15
N PHE A 40 -1.07 -6.62 -11.05
CA PHE A 40 -0.37 -5.96 -9.96
C PHE A 40 0.52 -6.93 -9.18
N SER A 41 -0.05 -8.00 -8.61
CA SER A 41 0.69 -8.90 -7.73
C SER A 41 1.69 -9.82 -8.44
N THR A 42 1.51 -10.06 -9.74
CA THR A 42 2.36 -10.98 -10.51
C THR A 42 3.16 -10.25 -11.60
N VAL A 43 2.52 -9.77 -12.67
CA VAL A 43 3.24 -9.26 -13.85
C VAL A 43 4.11 -8.05 -13.52
N PHE A 44 3.56 -7.00 -12.91
CA PHE A 44 4.30 -5.78 -12.60
C PHE A 44 5.31 -6.01 -11.49
N SER A 45 4.96 -6.70 -10.41
CA SER A 45 5.91 -7.03 -9.34
C SER A 45 7.13 -7.81 -9.86
N VAL A 46 6.92 -8.87 -10.65
CA VAL A 46 8.01 -9.67 -11.20
C VAL A 46 8.83 -8.87 -12.22
N LEU A 47 8.17 -8.16 -13.14
CA LEU A 47 8.88 -7.41 -14.18
C LEU A 47 9.74 -6.28 -13.58
N MET A 48 9.21 -5.53 -12.60
CA MET A 48 9.95 -4.43 -11.97
C MET A 48 11.06 -4.95 -11.05
N GLY A 49 10.84 -6.06 -10.36
CA GLY A 49 11.90 -6.73 -9.60
C GLY A 49 13.05 -7.20 -10.50
N LEU A 50 12.73 -7.78 -11.66
CA LEU A 50 13.74 -8.17 -12.66
C LEU A 50 14.44 -6.96 -13.27
N LEU A 51 13.72 -5.89 -13.55
CA LEU A 51 14.29 -4.63 -14.05
C LEU A 51 15.32 -4.06 -13.05
N ALA A 52 14.94 -3.98 -11.77
CA ALA A 52 15.82 -3.51 -10.71
C ALA A 52 17.07 -4.40 -10.59
N ALA A 53 16.88 -5.72 -10.48
CA ALA A 53 17.97 -6.67 -10.26
C ALA A 53 18.93 -6.82 -11.44
N LYS A 54 18.44 -6.72 -12.69
CA LYS A 54 19.26 -6.96 -13.89
C LYS A 54 19.87 -5.70 -14.50
N PHE A 55 19.26 -4.53 -14.28
CA PHE A 55 19.70 -3.30 -14.94
C PHE A 55 20.07 -2.20 -13.94
N VAL A 56 19.17 -1.87 -13.02
CA VAL A 56 19.38 -0.72 -12.11
C VAL A 56 20.53 -0.99 -11.13
N ILE A 57 20.46 -2.11 -10.41
CA ILE A 57 21.42 -2.44 -9.35
C ILE A 57 22.82 -2.73 -9.91
N PRO A 58 22.99 -3.51 -11.00
CA PRO A 58 24.29 -3.66 -11.63
C PRO A 58 24.87 -2.33 -12.16
N GLY A 59 24.02 -1.41 -12.63
CA GLY A 59 24.44 -0.07 -13.02
C GLY A 59 24.99 0.74 -11.84
N ILE A 60 24.30 0.68 -10.69
CA ILE A 60 24.78 1.29 -9.44
C ILE A 60 26.11 0.67 -9.03
N ASP A 61 26.22 -0.66 -9.05
CA ASP A 61 27.43 -1.38 -8.64
C ASP A 61 28.63 -1.07 -9.55
N HIS A 62 28.41 -0.94 -10.87
CA HIS A 62 29.46 -0.57 -11.80
C HIS A 62 30.06 0.81 -11.48
N LEU A 63 29.24 1.74 -10.99
CA LEU A 63 29.67 3.09 -10.63
C LEU A 63 30.32 3.16 -9.25
N THR A 64 29.94 2.30 -8.32
CA THR A 64 30.33 2.41 -6.90
C THR A 64 31.32 1.34 -6.43
N GLY A 65 31.33 0.17 -7.08
CA GLY A 65 32.08 -1.01 -6.66
C GLY A 65 31.62 -1.59 -5.31
N TRP A 66 30.41 -1.25 -4.85
CA TRP A 66 29.97 -1.58 -3.49
C TRP A 66 29.79 -3.08 -3.23
N SER A 67 29.47 -3.88 -4.26
CA SER A 67 29.38 -5.34 -4.14
C SER A 67 30.67 -6.00 -3.68
N GLN A 68 31.82 -5.34 -3.88
CA GLN A 68 33.14 -5.85 -3.48
C GLN A 68 33.44 -5.61 -1.99
N THR A 69 32.58 -4.89 -1.29
CA THR A 69 32.76 -4.65 0.14
C THR A 69 32.36 -5.90 0.94
N ARG A 70 33.21 -6.32 1.89
CA ARG A 70 33.00 -7.54 2.68
C ARG A 70 32.14 -7.36 3.95
N GLY A 71 31.64 -6.15 4.21
CA GLY A 71 31.11 -5.74 5.52
C GLY A 71 29.98 -6.61 6.09
N ILE A 72 28.73 -6.29 5.73
CA ILE A 72 27.53 -6.93 6.33
C ILE A 72 27.35 -8.38 5.84
N ARG A 73 27.95 -8.74 4.70
CA ARG A 73 27.81 -10.05 4.05
C ARG A 73 28.33 -11.21 4.90
N GLU A 74 29.31 -10.94 5.76
CA GLU A 74 29.91 -11.93 6.67
C GLU A 74 29.17 -12.01 8.01
N TRP A 75 28.18 -11.15 8.26
CA TRP A 75 27.41 -11.17 9.52
C TRP A 75 26.46 -12.37 9.57
N PRO A 76 26.01 -12.80 10.77
CA PRO A 76 25.01 -13.84 10.88
C PRO A 76 23.76 -13.51 10.05
N LEU A 77 23.25 -14.49 9.29
CA LEU A 77 22.13 -14.29 8.37
C LEU A 77 20.91 -13.62 9.04
N ALA A 78 20.60 -14.01 10.28
CA ALA A 78 19.50 -13.42 11.04
C ALA A 78 19.66 -11.90 11.27
N LEU A 79 20.88 -11.43 11.51
CA LEU A 79 21.17 -10.01 11.70
C LEU A 79 21.07 -9.25 10.38
N GLN A 80 21.52 -9.86 9.27
CA GLN A 80 21.35 -9.26 7.94
C GLN A 80 19.85 -9.08 7.60
N VAL A 81 19.02 -10.11 7.86
CA VAL A 81 17.56 -10.05 7.68
C VAL A 81 16.95 -8.96 8.57
N LEU A 82 17.33 -8.89 9.85
CA LEU A 82 16.80 -7.88 10.78
C LEU A 82 17.12 -6.46 10.32
N ILE A 83 18.36 -6.19 9.94
CA ILE A 83 18.79 -4.88 9.46
C ILE A 83 18.08 -4.53 8.16
N SER A 84 17.96 -5.49 7.24
CA SER A 84 17.24 -5.30 5.97
C SER A 84 15.75 -5.00 6.19
N LEU A 85 15.09 -5.69 7.13
CA LEU A 85 13.70 -5.43 7.48
C LEU A 85 13.52 -4.03 8.05
N PHE A 86 14.35 -3.65 9.02
CA PHE A 86 14.23 -2.38 9.71
C PHE A 86 14.56 -1.18 8.80
N SER A 87 15.66 -1.27 8.04
CA SER A 87 16.06 -0.20 7.12
C SER A 87 15.09 -0.06 5.95
N HIS A 88 14.60 -1.18 5.39
CA HIS A 88 13.60 -1.14 4.34
C HIS A 88 12.28 -0.56 4.84
N ASP A 89 11.78 -0.98 6.01
CA ASP A 89 10.50 -0.44 6.53
C ASP A 89 10.59 1.05 6.87
N LEU A 90 11.74 1.52 7.37
CA LEU A 90 11.97 2.96 7.55
C LEU A 90 11.98 3.72 6.22
N PHE A 91 12.65 3.21 5.19
CA PHE A 91 12.61 3.80 3.85
C PHE A 91 11.19 3.86 3.33
N ILE A 92 10.45 2.75 3.40
CA ILE A 92 9.06 2.66 2.94
C ILE A 92 8.20 3.65 3.71
N TYR A 93 8.30 3.73 5.03
CA TYR A 93 7.56 4.70 5.84
C TYR A 93 7.79 6.15 5.35
N LEU A 94 9.06 6.54 5.15
CA LEU A 94 9.41 7.89 4.71
C LEU A 94 8.94 8.17 3.29
N PHE A 95 9.17 7.23 2.37
CA PHE A 95 8.76 7.36 0.97
C PHE A 95 7.23 7.39 0.84
N HIS A 96 6.54 6.55 1.60
CA HIS A 96 5.08 6.49 1.64
C HIS A 96 4.49 7.81 2.13
N ARG A 97 5.01 8.34 3.24
CA ARG A 97 4.65 9.67 3.71
C ARG A 97 4.91 10.75 2.65
N TRP A 98 6.05 10.67 1.95
CA TRP A 98 6.38 11.63 0.88
C TRP A 98 5.41 11.54 -0.30
N MET A 99 5.00 10.34 -0.70
CA MET A 99 3.99 10.11 -1.75
C MET A 99 2.64 10.73 -1.39
N HIS A 100 2.24 10.68 -0.13
CA HIS A 100 0.97 11.29 0.33
C HIS A 100 1.01 12.82 0.38
N VAL A 101 2.12 13.41 0.84
CA VAL A 101 2.21 14.89 0.96
C VAL A 101 2.58 15.57 -0.36
N ASN A 102 3.28 14.88 -1.28
CA ASN A 102 3.69 15.46 -2.55
C ASN A 102 2.65 15.16 -3.66
N PRO A 103 2.03 16.18 -4.27
CA PRO A 103 0.95 15.99 -5.24
C PRO A 103 1.35 15.27 -6.53
N TYR A 104 2.64 15.25 -6.88
CA TYR A 104 3.15 14.54 -8.05
C TYR A 104 3.43 13.08 -7.73
N LEU A 105 4.05 12.80 -6.59
CA LEU A 105 4.32 11.43 -6.15
C LEU A 105 3.02 10.71 -5.74
N TRP A 106 2.01 11.44 -5.26
CA TRP A 106 0.68 10.89 -5.05
C TRP A 106 0.14 10.21 -6.31
N ARG A 107 0.44 10.75 -7.51
CA ARG A 107 -0.07 10.20 -8.78
C ARG A 107 0.37 8.78 -9.08
N ILE A 108 1.57 8.41 -8.67
CA ILE A 108 2.04 7.03 -8.84
C ILE A 108 1.48 6.12 -7.74
N HIS A 109 1.09 6.69 -6.60
CA HIS A 109 0.52 5.98 -5.47
C HIS A 109 -1.02 5.86 -5.50
N GLU A 110 -1.72 6.61 -6.35
CA GLU A 110 -3.19 6.55 -6.48
C GLU A 110 -3.72 5.15 -6.80
N ALA A 111 -2.97 4.35 -7.56
CA ALA A 111 -3.33 2.96 -7.84
C ALA A 111 -3.51 2.17 -6.54
N HIS A 112 -2.64 2.38 -5.56
CA HIS A 112 -2.72 1.74 -4.25
C HIS A 112 -4.05 2.03 -3.54
N HIS A 113 -4.44 3.30 -3.49
CA HIS A 113 -5.67 3.77 -2.85
C HIS A 113 -6.92 3.67 -3.73
N SER A 114 -6.84 3.06 -4.91
CA SER A 114 -7.94 3.07 -5.89
C SER A 114 -9.07 2.10 -5.58
N THR A 115 -8.84 1.10 -4.72
CA THR A 115 -9.83 0.06 -4.47
C THR A 115 -10.92 0.52 -3.49
N PRO A 116 -12.21 0.37 -3.83
CA PRO A 116 -13.29 0.53 -2.86
C PRO A 116 -13.41 -0.69 -1.93
N ASP A 117 -12.86 -1.84 -2.34
CA ASP A 117 -12.87 -3.09 -1.60
C ASP A 117 -11.43 -3.42 -1.18
N VAL A 118 -11.04 -3.04 0.04
CA VAL A 118 -9.69 -3.34 0.57
C VAL A 118 -9.64 -4.81 0.99
N ASP A 119 -8.73 -5.59 0.40
CA ASP A 119 -8.52 -7.01 0.70
C ASP A 119 -7.04 -7.44 0.50
N TRP A 120 -6.74 -8.70 0.79
CA TRP A 120 -5.39 -9.26 0.77
C TRP A 120 -4.62 -9.09 -0.56
N VAL A 121 -5.31 -9.05 -1.70
CA VAL A 121 -4.67 -8.93 -3.03
C VAL A 121 -4.65 -7.49 -3.54
N GLY A 122 -5.64 -6.66 -3.14
CA GLY A 122 -5.74 -5.26 -3.52
C GLY A 122 -4.56 -4.41 -3.05
N GLY A 123 -3.91 -4.81 -1.95
CA GLY A 123 -2.70 -4.15 -1.45
C GLY A 123 -1.50 -4.17 -2.39
N SER A 124 -1.50 -5.05 -3.40
CA SER A 124 -0.43 -5.11 -4.41
C SER A 124 -0.50 -4.01 -5.47
N ARG A 125 -1.58 -3.24 -5.50
CA ARG A 125 -1.75 -2.16 -6.47
C ARG A 125 -0.67 -1.09 -6.28
N GLY A 126 -0.01 -0.74 -7.37
CA GLY A 126 1.04 0.27 -7.41
C GLY A 126 1.43 0.59 -8.85
N HIS A 127 1.87 1.82 -9.09
CA HIS A 127 2.38 2.19 -10.40
C HIS A 127 3.76 1.56 -10.64
N VAL A 128 4.11 1.25 -11.89
CA VAL A 128 5.39 0.59 -12.23
C VAL A 128 6.62 1.38 -11.76
N ILE A 129 6.55 2.72 -11.77
CA ILE A 129 7.60 3.60 -11.25
C ILE A 129 7.74 3.44 -9.73
N GLU A 130 6.64 3.43 -8.99
CA GLU A 130 6.65 3.20 -7.54
C GLU A 130 7.29 1.85 -7.23
N ASN A 131 6.81 0.78 -7.89
CA ASN A 131 7.33 -0.57 -7.72
C ASN A 131 8.82 -0.69 -8.07
N THR A 132 9.30 0.06 -9.06
CA THR A 132 10.73 0.10 -9.40
C THR A 132 11.54 0.78 -8.30
N ILE A 133 11.06 1.91 -7.76
CA ILE A 133 11.74 2.64 -6.69
C ILE A 133 11.79 1.79 -5.42
N THR A 134 10.64 1.28 -4.97
CA THR A 134 10.55 0.48 -3.74
C THR A 134 11.29 -0.84 -3.88
N GLY A 135 11.14 -1.54 -5.01
CA GLY A 135 11.90 -2.77 -5.30
C GLY A 135 13.40 -2.56 -5.39
N THR A 136 13.87 -1.41 -5.91
CA THR A 136 15.29 -1.06 -5.90
C THR A 136 15.78 -0.77 -4.49
N ALA A 137 15.02 -0.01 -3.69
CA ALA A 137 15.36 0.28 -2.30
C ALA A 137 15.40 -0.98 -1.42
N GLU A 138 14.58 -1.98 -1.74
CA GLU A 138 14.62 -3.30 -1.12
C GLU A 138 15.86 -4.10 -1.54
N LEU A 139 16.07 -4.28 -2.85
CA LEU A 139 17.02 -5.24 -3.38
C LEU A 139 18.46 -4.71 -3.43
N ALA A 140 18.67 -3.40 -3.63
CA ALA A 140 20.01 -2.84 -3.79
C ALA A 140 20.88 -3.06 -2.55
N PRO A 141 20.44 -2.75 -1.31
CA PRO A 141 21.25 -3.03 -0.13
C PRO A 141 21.58 -4.52 0.04
N ILE A 142 20.65 -5.40 -0.35
CA ILE A 142 20.84 -6.85 -0.23
C ILE A 142 21.89 -7.35 -1.23
N ILE A 143 21.73 -7.00 -2.51
CA ILE A 143 22.66 -7.45 -3.56
C ILE A 143 24.07 -6.92 -3.30
N LEU A 144 24.17 -5.65 -2.88
CA LEU A 144 25.46 -4.96 -2.72
C LEU A 144 26.17 -5.33 -1.41
N PHE A 145 25.44 -5.61 -0.32
CA PHE A 145 26.08 -5.71 1.01
C PHE A 145 25.74 -6.99 1.79
N MET A 146 24.83 -7.84 1.31
CA MET A 146 24.29 -8.97 2.09
C MET A 146 24.34 -10.29 1.31
N SER A 147 24.08 -11.39 2.02
CA SER A 147 23.95 -12.71 1.42
C SER A 147 22.66 -12.84 0.61
N PRO A 148 22.66 -13.55 -0.54
CA PRO A 148 21.50 -13.64 -1.43
C PRO A 148 20.27 -14.29 -0.77
N GLU A 149 20.47 -15.10 0.27
CA GLU A 149 19.41 -15.73 1.06
C GLU A 149 18.49 -14.68 1.72
N VAL A 150 19.02 -13.49 2.03
CA VAL A 150 18.25 -12.38 2.61
C VAL A 150 17.11 -11.96 1.68
N ALA A 151 17.35 -11.92 0.35
CA ALA A 151 16.32 -11.56 -0.62
C ALA A 151 15.18 -12.60 -0.65
N ALA A 152 15.50 -13.89 -0.54
CA ALA A 152 14.50 -14.96 -0.51
C ALA A 152 13.66 -14.94 0.77
N ILE A 153 14.29 -14.71 1.92
CA ILE A 153 13.58 -14.62 3.22
C ILE A 153 12.71 -13.35 3.25
N LYS A 154 13.29 -12.22 2.88
CA LYS A 154 12.61 -10.92 2.93
C LYS A 154 11.43 -10.84 1.97
N SER A 155 11.57 -11.35 0.74
CA SER A 155 10.46 -11.36 -0.22
C SER A 155 9.25 -12.15 0.29
N VAL A 156 9.47 -13.25 1.02
CA VAL A 156 8.37 -13.98 1.69
C VAL A 156 7.75 -13.13 2.80
N ILE A 157 8.56 -12.52 3.66
CA ILE A 157 8.07 -11.67 4.75
C ILE A 157 7.26 -10.50 4.18
N ASP A 158 7.80 -9.76 3.23
CA ASP A 158 7.19 -8.56 2.67
C ASP A 158 5.89 -8.90 1.90
N ALA A 159 5.86 -10.00 1.14
CA ALA A 159 4.64 -10.47 0.46
C ALA A 159 3.56 -10.88 1.47
N CYS A 160 3.90 -11.72 2.45
CA CYS A 160 2.96 -12.17 3.47
C CYS A 160 2.43 -10.99 4.31
N TRP A 161 3.31 -10.07 4.68
CA TRP A 161 2.95 -8.90 5.47
C TRP A 161 2.10 -7.90 4.70
N GLY A 162 2.39 -7.69 3.41
CA GLY A 162 1.57 -6.88 2.52
C GLY A 162 0.14 -7.43 2.43
N MET A 163 -0.03 -8.74 2.25
CA MET A 163 -1.36 -9.37 2.27
C MET A 163 -2.04 -9.23 3.63
N TRP A 164 -1.29 -9.39 4.71
CA TRP A 164 -1.80 -9.30 6.08
C TRP A 164 -2.41 -7.93 6.38
N ILE A 165 -1.66 -6.84 6.19
CA ILE A 165 -2.13 -5.49 6.55
C ILE A 165 -3.29 -5.00 5.68
N HIS A 166 -3.45 -5.53 4.46
CA HIS A 166 -4.58 -5.18 3.59
C HIS A 166 -5.76 -6.13 3.74
N SER A 167 -5.58 -7.27 4.40
CA SER A 167 -6.61 -8.30 4.48
C SER A 167 -7.94 -7.78 5.04
N ASN A 168 -9.04 -8.31 4.54
CA ASN A 168 -10.40 -8.10 5.01
C ASN A 168 -10.71 -8.91 6.27
N ILE A 169 -9.75 -8.97 7.19
CA ILE A 169 -9.85 -9.70 8.45
C ILE A 169 -10.23 -8.71 9.56
N ASP A 170 -11.27 -9.05 10.32
CA ASP A 170 -11.72 -8.29 11.49
C ASP A 170 -10.83 -8.60 12.70
N TRP A 171 -9.65 -7.96 12.76
CA TRP A 171 -8.70 -8.11 13.87
C TRP A 171 -8.00 -6.78 14.23
N ASP A 172 -8.24 -6.31 15.46
CA ASP A 172 -7.81 -5.02 16.02
C ASP A 172 -6.35 -4.94 16.52
N MET A 173 -5.62 -6.07 16.49
CA MET A 173 -4.24 -6.24 16.98
C MET A 173 -4.01 -6.04 18.50
N GLY A 174 -5.02 -5.66 19.30
CA GLY A 174 -4.85 -5.39 20.73
C GLY A 174 -3.60 -4.52 21.05
N PRO A 175 -2.74 -4.90 22.02
CA PRO A 175 -1.49 -4.20 22.30
C PRO A 175 -0.42 -4.28 21.20
N LEU A 176 -0.51 -5.22 20.26
CA LEU A 176 0.50 -5.36 19.21
C LEU A 176 0.49 -4.18 18.22
N LYS A 177 -0.64 -3.45 18.13
CA LYS A 177 -0.79 -2.25 17.28
C LYS A 177 0.22 -1.14 17.57
N TRP A 178 0.87 -1.15 18.74
CA TRP A 178 1.91 -0.18 19.10
C TRP A 178 3.26 -0.47 18.45
N VAL A 179 3.48 -1.71 17.99
CA VAL A 179 4.78 -2.16 17.47
C VAL A 179 4.67 -2.62 16.01
N ILE A 180 3.64 -3.40 15.70
CA ILE A 180 3.43 -3.99 14.38
C ILE A 180 2.11 -3.52 13.78
N ASN A 181 2.13 -3.25 12.47
CA ASN A 181 0.96 -2.84 11.73
C ASN A 181 0.05 -4.05 11.44
N GLY A 182 -1.25 -3.79 11.32
CA GLY A 182 -2.26 -4.80 11.03
C GLY A 182 -3.45 -4.24 10.26
N PRO A 183 -4.45 -5.09 9.98
CA PRO A 183 -5.56 -4.77 9.07
C PRO A 183 -6.31 -3.49 9.43
N TYR A 184 -6.61 -3.30 10.71
CA TYR A 184 -7.39 -2.14 11.18
C TYR A 184 -6.68 -0.80 10.94
N MET A 185 -5.42 -0.70 11.33
CA MET A 185 -4.66 0.55 11.24
C MET A 185 -4.36 0.88 9.77
N HIS A 186 -4.02 -0.12 8.95
CA HIS A 186 -3.81 0.11 7.53
C HIS A 186 -5.12 0.34 6.76
N ARG A 187 -6.27 -0.17 7.18
CA ARG A 187 -7.57 0.25 6.62
C ARG A 187 -7.83 1.73 6.84
N TRP A 188 -7.49 2.27 8.01
CA TRP A 188 -7.58 3.70 8.25
C TRP A 188 -6.63 4.54 7.39
N HIS A 189 -5.52 3.96 6.93
CA HIS A 189 -4.67 4.57 5.92
C HIS A 189 -5.37 4.68 4.55
N HIS A 190 -6.11 3.64 4.16
CA HIS A 190 -6.90 3.60 2.93
C HIS A 190 -8.23 4.36 3.01
N ALA A 191 -8.63 4.77 4.21
CA ALA A 191 -9.91 5.41 4.46
C ALA A 191 -10.05 6.71 3.69
N ARG A 192 -11.22 6.88 3.09
CA ARG A 192 -11.55 8.09 2.35
C ARG A 192 -11.71 9.29 3.27
N GLU A 193 -12.00 9.12 4.55
CA GLU A 193 -12.34 10.25 5.43
C GLU A 193 -11.14 11.09 5.87
N ILE A 194 -9.91 10.59 5.73
CA ILE A 194 -8.71 11.21 6.27
C ILE A 194 -7.51 10.98 5.34
N HIS A 195 -6.59 11.93 5.28
CA HIS A 195 -5.31 11.77 4.58
C HIS A 195 -4.15 11.82 5.56
N ASP A 196 -2.98 11.40 5.08
CA ASP A 196 -1.70 11.60 5.75
C ASP A 196 -1.59 10.93 7.15
N VAL A 197 -2.07 9.68 7.26
CA VAL A 197 -2.02 8.86 8.50
C VAL A 197 -1.54 7.44 8.23
N ASN A 198 -1.02 6.75 9.26
CA ASN A 198 -0.75 5.30 9.27
C ASN A 198 0.12 4.79 8.10
N PHE A 199 1.29 5.39 7.89
CA PHE A 199 2.17 5.10 6.74
C PHE A 199 3.01 3.84 6.89
N ALA A 200 3.20 3.32 8.10
CA ALA A 200 4.06 2.16 8.31
C ALA A 200 3.48 0.93 7.63
N THR A 201 4.33 0.07 7.05
CA THR A 201 3.86 -1.21 6.47
C THR A 201 4.04 -2.36 7.43
N LYS A 202 5.19 -2.43 8.13
CA LYS A 202 5.48 -3.52 9.06
C LYS A 202 5.43 -3.03 10.49
N PHE A 203 6.15 -1.96 10.79
CA PHE A 203 6.32 -1.50 12.16
C PHE A 203 5.53 -0.23 12.45
N SER A 204 4.32 -0.38 13.00
CA SER A 204 3.45 0.75 13.33
C SER A 204 4.04 1.70 14.36
N PHE A 205 5.09 1.30 15.10
CA PHE A 205 5.76 2.22 16.03
C PHE A 205 6.28 3.48 15.32
N TRP A 206 6.59 3.44 14.02
CA TRP A 206 6.96 4.64 13.27
C TRP A 206 5.86 5.69 13.27
N ASP A 207 4.60 5.26 13.09
CA ASP A 207 3.45 6.15 13.10
C ASP A 207 3.20 6.75 14.48
N TRP A 208 3.38 5.97 15.54
CA TRP A 208 3.27 6.45 16.91
C TRP A 208 4.39 7.44 17.26
N LEU A 209 5.63 7.09 16.91
CA LEU A 209 6.82 7.90 17.16
C LEU A 209 6.76 9.25 16.44
N LEU A 210 6.26 9.27 15.20
CA LEU A 210 6.27 10.45 14.34
C LEU A 210 4.91 11.15 14.24
N GLY A 211 3.94 10.72 15.05
CA GLY A 211 2.66 11.41 15.25
C GLY A 211 1.68 11.31 14.08
N THR A 212 1.73 10.21 13.32
CA THR A 212 0.84 9.93 12.18
C THR A 212 -0.13 8.78 12.45
N ALA A 213 -0.06 8.16 13.64
CA ALA A 213 -1.01 7.14 14.06
C ALA A 213 -2.43 7.70 14.22
N TYR A 214 -3.41 7.06 13.59
CA TYR A 214 -4.83 7.38 13.67
C TYR A 214 -5.65 6.10 13.72
N LEU A 215 -6.37 5.88 14.82
CA LEU A 215 -7.15 4.67 15.03
C LEU A 215 -8.35 4.97 15.95
N PRO A 216 -9.39 5.64 15.44
CA PRO A 216 -10.60 5.91 16.21
C PRO A 216 -11.39 4.62 16.50
N ASP A 217 -12.26 4.66 17.50
CA ASP A 217 -13.12 3.54 17.93
C ASP A 217 -14.37 3.40 17.04
N ARG A 218 -14.15 3.33 15.73
CA ARG A 218 -15.16 3.04 14.70
C ARG A 218 -14.50 2.49 13.43
N LYS A 219 -15.32 1.97 12.51
CA LYS A 219 -14.88 1.60 11.16
C LYS A 219 -14.87 2.83 10.22
N PRO A 220 -13.98 2.88 9.21
CA PRO A 220 -14.10 3.83 8.08
C PRO A 220 -15.46 3.71 7.40
N GLU A 221 -15.90 4.78 6.73
CA GLU A 221 -17.19 4.75 6.01
C GLU A 221 -17.02 4.28 4.57
N SER A 222 -15.88 4.60 3.96
CA SER A 222 -15.59 4.26 2.56
C SER A 222 -14.10 4.25 2.24
N TYR A 223 -13.76 3.59 1.12
CA TYR A 223 -12.43 3.53 0.53
C TYR A 223 -12.46 4.01 -0.92
N GLY A 224 -11.28 4.08 -1.55
CA GLY A 224 -11.14 4.50 -2.95
C GLY A 224 -10.87 5.99 -3.12
N LEU A 225 -10.84 6.43 -4.38
CA LEU A 225 -10.46 7.78 -4.76
C LEU A 225 -11.64 8.74 -4.96
N ASP A 226 -11.34 10.04 -4.98
CA ASP A 226 -12.22 11.14 -5.42
C ASP A 226 -12.42 11.26 -6.93
N VAL A 227 -11.77 10.37 -7.66
CA VAL A 227 -11.79 10.34 -9.12
C VAL A 227 -12.23 8.96 -9.56
N GLU A 228 -12.90 8.92 -10.71
CA GLU A 228 -13.26 7.66 -11.34
C GLU A 228 -11.98 6.94 -11.78
N TRP A 229 -11.71 5.78 -11.19
CA TRP A 229 -10.55 4.99 -11.49
C TRP A 229 -10.78 4.17 -12.76
N PRO A 230 -9.89 4.23 -13.77
CA PRO A 230 -10.08 3.50 -15.01
C PRO A 230 -9.91 1.99 -14.82
N GLN A 231 -10.66 1.18 -15.57
CA GLN A 231 -10.55 -0.27 -15.48
C GLN A 231 -9.41 -0.87 -16.30
N ASN A 232 -9.08 -0.26 -17.44
CA ASN A 232 -8.03 -0.78 -18.32
C ASN A 232 -6.65 -0.57 -17.68
N ILE A 233 -5.86 -1.64 -17.55
CA ILE A 233 -4.56 -1.60 -16.85
C ILE A 233 -3.56 -0.62 -17.47
N VAL A 234 -3.55 -0.46 -18.80
CA VAL A 234 -2.67 0.51 -19.48
C VAL A 234 -3.12 1.93 -19.16
N VAL A 235 -4.44 2.16 -19.16
CA VAL A 235 -5.00 3.46 -18.77
C VAL A 235 -4.74 3.75 -17.29
N GLN A 236 -4.78 2.75 -16.40
CA GLN A 236 -4.43 2.91 -14.98
C GLN A 236 -3.00 3.42 -14.81
N GLN A 237 -2.03 2.89 -15.57
CA GLN A 237 -0.64 3.39 -15.52
C GLN A 237 -0.54 4.80 -16.13
N ALA A 238 -1.18 5.04 -17.28
CA ALA A 238 -1.18 6.37 -17.90
C ALA A 238 -1.91 7.43 -17.05
N PHE A 239 -2.84 7.02 -16.17
CA PHE A 239 -3.64 7.90 -15.33
C PHE A 239 -2.80 8.76 -14.39
N ALA A 240 -1.61 8.29 -13.99
CA ALA A 240 -0.67 9.04 -13.18
C ALA A 240 -0.24 10.37 -13.85
N PHE A 241 -0.21 10.42 -15.18
CA PHE A 241 0.28 11.56 -15.95
C PHE A 241 -0.81 12.55 -16.40
N ARG A 242 -2.05 12.37 -15.93
CA ARG A 242 -3.14 13.31 -16.24
C ARG A 242 -2.88 14.69 -15.62
N ARG A 243 -3.42 15.74 -16.25
CA ARG A 243 -3.25 17.13 -15.79
C ARG A 243 -3.61 17.28 -14.31
N PHE A 244 -2.76 17.98 -13.56
CA PHE A 244 -3.05 18.30 -12.17
C PHE A 244 -4.23 19.27 -12.09
N GLN A 245 -5.30 18.86 -11.42
CA GLN A 245 -6.40 19.73 -11.04
C GLN A 245 -6.40 19.77 -9.51
N PRO A 246 -5.92 20.86 -8.90
CA PRO A 246 -6.05 21.02 -7.46
C PRO A 246 -7.53 21.18 -7.14
N LYS A 247 -8.21 20.07 -6.87
CA LYS A 247 -9.40 20.13 -6.03
C LYS A 247 -8.88 20.23 -4.61
N ALA A 248 -9.29 21.26 -3.88
CA ALA A 248 -9.15 21.25 -2.44
C ALA A 248 -9.96 20.04 -1.95
N VAL A 249 -9.27 18.97 -1.57
CA VAL A 249 -9.89 17.85 -0.88
C VAL A 249 -10.09 18.34 0.55
N LEU A 250 -11.34 18.59 0.88
CA LEU A 250 -11.78 19.19 2.15
C LEU A 250 -11.84 18.10 3.22
N ARG A 251 -10.69 17.51 3.52
CA ARG A 251 -10.57 16.43 4.51
C ARG A 251 -9.43 16.74 5.46
N PRO A 252 -9.53 16.30 6.72
CA PRO A 252 -8.43 16.44 7.67
C PRO A 252 -7.18 15.72 7.15
N ARG A 253 -6.04 16.40 7.25
CA ARG A 253 -4.72 15.86 6.98
C ARG A 253 -4.00 15.57 8.30
N GLY A 254 -3.84 14.28 8.58
CA GLY A 254 -3.22 13.79 9.79
C GLY A 254 -4.11 13.84 11.05
N PRO A 255 -3.62 13.29 12.18
CA PRO A 255 -4.44 13.11 13.38
C PRO A 255 -4.86 14.43 14.05
N ARG A 256 -4.03 15.49 13.90
CA ARG A 256 -4.29 16.80 14.52
C ARG A 256 -5.49 17.51 13.91
N GLU A 257 -5.58 17.56 12.58
CA GLU A 257 -6.73 18.16 11.90
C GLU A 257 -7.99 17.33 12.12
N ALA A 258 -7.87 15.99 12.15
CA ALA A 258 -8.99 15.11 12.45
C ALA A 258 -9.56 15.35 13.86
N ALA A 259 -8.69 15.55 14.86
CA ALA A 259 -9.12 15.90 16.21
C ALA A 259 -9.88 17.23 16.27
N ARG A 260 -9.46 18.24 15.50
CA ARG A 260 -10.18 19.54 15.39
C ARG A 260 -11.54 19.39 14.74
N LEU A 261 -11.63 18.63 13.65
CA LEU A 261 -12.90 18.30 13.00
C LEU A 261 -13.87 17.63 13.99
N HIS A 262 -13.41 16.62 14.73
CA HIS A 262 -14.24 15.92 15.73
C HIS A 262 -14.62 16.80 16.93
N ALA A 263 -13.81 17.80 17.27
CA ALA A 263 -14.13 18.79 18.28
C ALA A 263 -15.17 19.84 17.81
N GLY A 264 -15.62 19.75 16.56
CA GLY A 264 -16.64 20.62 15.99
C GLY A 264 -16.11 21.96 15.47
N ASP A 265 -14.83 22.01 15.08
CA ASP A 265 -14.22 23.22 14.52
C ASP A 265 -14.89 23.60 13.17
N PRO A 266 -15.52 24.79 13.05
CA PRO A 266 -16.20 25.23 11.83
C PRO A 266 -15.31 25.27 10.60
N GLU A 267 -13.99 25.47 10.77
CA GLU A 267 -13.00 25.48 9.69
C GLU A 267 -12.97 24.14 8.95
N PHE A 268 -13.22 23.03 9.65
CA PHE A 268 -13.19 21.67 9.08
C PHE A 268 -14.59 21.10 8.82
N LEU A 269 -15.59 21.45 9.64
CA LEU A 269 -16.96 20.91 9.52
C LEU A 269 -17.67 21.36 8.23
N VAL A 270 -17.65 22.66 7.90
CA VAL A 270 -18.35 23.19 6.72
C VAL A 270 -17.80 22.57 5.44
N PRO A 271 -16.46 22.51 5.24
CA PRO A 271 -15.90 21.86 4.08
C PRO A 271 -16.18 20.35 3.99
N ALA A 272 -16.19 19.63 5.14
CA ALA A 272 -16.51 18.21 5.20
C ALA A 272 -17.98 17.91 4.85
N GLU A 273 -18.91 18.79 5.22
CA GLU A 273 -20.33 18.70 4.86
C GLU A 273 -20.54 18.95 3.36
N GLU A 274 -19.92 20.01 2.80
CA GLU A 274 -19.95 20.24 1.35
C GLU A 274 -19.39 19.05 0.57
N TYR A 275 -18.30 18.45 1.09
CA TYR A 275 -17.71 17.27 0.50
C TYR A 275 -18.67 16.07 0.52
N ARG A 276 -19.30 15.77 1.66
CA ARG A 276 -20.31 14.69 1.77
C ARG A 276 -21.46 14.90 0.80
N GLN A 277 -21.97 16.13 0.68
CA GLN A 277 -23.04 16.46 -0.27
C GLN A 277 -22.63 16.23 -1.73
N ARG A 278 -21.42 16.64 -2.12
CA ARG A 278 -20.89 16.39 -3.48
C ARG A 278 -20.75 14.90 -3.81
N MET A 279 -20.36 14.11 -2.81
CA MET A 279 -20.21 12.67 -2.98
C MET A 279 -21.55 11.95 -3.06
N GLN A 280 -22.53 12.35 -2.25
CA GLN A 280 -23.89 11.82 -2.32
C GLN A 280 -24.62 12.23 -3.61
N ALA A 281 -24.31 13.42 -4.15
CA ALA A 281 -24.88 13.93 -5.39
C ALA A 281 -24.33 13.25 -6.67
N ARG A 282 -23.28 12.43 -6.55
CA ARG A 282 -22.78 11.58 -7.64
C ARG A 282 -23.11 10.13 -7.34
N PRO A 283 -24.34 9.64 -7.60
CA PRO A 283 -24.52 8.21 -7.72
C PRO A 283 -23.61 7.74 -8.86
N VAL A 284 -22.68 6.83 -8.56
CA VAL A 284 -21.98 6.06 -9.58
C VAL A 284 -23.05 5.16 -10.19
N ALA A 285 -23.80 5.69 -11.16
CA ALA A 285 -24.65 4.87 -11.99
C ALA A 285 -23.73 3.88 -12.72
N PRO A 286 -23.95 2.56 -12.61
CA PRO A 286 -23.21 1.64 -13.46
C PRO A 286 -23.44 2.04 -14.92
N PRO A 287 -22.42 1.97 -15.79
CA PRO A 287 -22.62 2.24 -17.21
C PRO A 287 -23.75 1.34 -17.70
N ALA A 288 -24.76 1.94 -18.34
CA ALA A 288 -25.84 1.19 -18.97
C ALA A 288 -25.20 0.17 -19.91
N GLY A 289 -25.36 -1.12 -19.59
CA GLY A 289 -24.92 -2.19 -20.47
C GLY A 289 -25.55 -2.01 -21.85
N PRO A 290 -24.88 -2.44 -22.93
CA PRO A 290 -25.45 -2.32 -24.26
C PRO A 290 -26.80 -3.04 -24.29
N SER A 291 -27.85 -2.27 -24.62
CA SER A 291 -29.17 -2.80 -24.92
C SER A 291 -29.05 -3.73 -26.12
N ILE A 292 -28.94 -5.03 -25.87
CA ILE A 292 -29.13 -6.04 -26.91
C ILE A 292 -30.63 -6.08 -27.16
N ALA A 293 -31.08 -5.28 -28.14
CA ALA A 293 -32.38 -5.47 -28.76
C ALA A 293 -32.31 -6.76 -29.59
N ALA A 294 -33.29 -7.63 -29.35
CA ALA A 294 -33.50 -8.91 -30.01
C ALA A 294 -33.80 -8.76 -31.51
#